data_AF-A0A0E9TG49-F1
#
_entry.id   AF-A0A0E9TG49-F1
#
_cell.length_a   1.000
_cell.length_b   1.000
_cell.length_c   1.000
_cell.angle_alpha   90.00
_cell.angle_beta   90.00
_cell.angle_gamma   90.00
#
_symmetry.space_group_name_H-M   'P 1'
#
loop_
_entity.id
_entity.type
_entity.pdbx_description
1 polymer ?
#
loop_
_entity_poly.entity_id
_entity_poly.type
_entity_poly.pdbx_seq_one_letter_code
_entity_poly.pdbx_strand_id
1 'polypeptide(L)' 'MGDVVSAVNVFQEACGMLAEKYGDTADECGEAFFLCGKSLLELARMENTVLGNALEGVPEEYF' A
#
# COMPACT_ATOMS: atom_id res chain seq x y z
N MET A 1 13.34 -4.86 -2.90
CA MET A 1 12.14 -4.74 -3.76
C MET A 1 10.92 -5.49 -3.22
N GLY A 2 11.06 -6.58 -2.45
CA GLY A 2 9.91 -7.40 -2.00
C GLY A 2 9.29 -7.06 -0.64
N ASP A 3 9.75 -6.02 0.06
CA ASP A 3 9.37 -5.79 1.46
C ASP A 3 7.99 -5.11 1.61
N VAL A 4 7.66 -4.17 0.70
CA VAL A 4 6.45 -3.34 0.83
C VAL A 4 5.16 -4.13 0.58
N VAL A 5 5.15 -5.03 -0.41
CA VAL A 5 3.99 -5.91 -0.68
C VAL A 5 3.74 -6.87 0.49
N SER A 6 4.80 -7.42 1.07
CA SER A 6 4.70 -8.27 2.26
C SER A 6 4.18 -7.48 3.46
N ALA A 7 4.64 -6.24 3.66
CA ALA A 7 4.13 -5.37 4.71
C ALA A 7 2.63 -5.10 4.56
N VAL A 8 2.17 -4.79 3.33
CA VAL A 8 0.75 -4.58 3.03
C VAL A 8 -0.09 -5.82 3.41
N ASN A 9 0.37 -7.03 3.08
CA ASN A 9 -0.36 -8.25 3.41
C ASN A 9 -0.44 -8.47 4.93
N VAL A 10 0.68 -8.32 5.64
CA VAL A 10 0.73 -8.48 7.11
C VAL A 10 -0.18 -7.47 7.81
N PHE A 11 -0.18 -6.21 7.35
CA PHE A 11 -1.05 -5.20 7.96
C PHE A 11 -2.53 -5.42 7.64
N GLN A 12 -2.88 -5.90 6.44
CA GLN A 12 -4.26 -6.29 6.13
C GLN A 12 -4.75 -7.44 7.01
N GLU A 13 -3.93 -8.48 7.22
CA GLU A 13 -4.26 -9.57 8.14
C GLU A 13 -4.42 -9.06 9.58
N ALA A 14 -3.51 -8.20 10.05
CA ALA A 14 -3.60 -7.62 11.39
C ALA A 14 -4.88 -6.78 11.58
N CYS A 15 -5.26 -5.99 10.58
CA CYS A 15 -6.54 -5.27 10.59
C CYS A 15 -7.73 -6.22 10.71
N GLY A 16 -7.73 -7.33 9.97
CA GLY A 16 -8.79 -8.34 10.04
C GLY A 16 -8.89 -9.00 11.42
N MET A 17 -7.75 -9.37 12.02
CA MET A 17 -7.71 -9.96 13.36
C MET A 17 -8.17 -8.98 14.45
N LEU A 18 -7.81 -7.70 14.33
CA LEU A 18 -8.22 -6.66 15.28
C LEU A 18 -9.71 -6.34 15.13
N ALA A 19 -10.21 -6.25 13.89
CA ALA A 19 -11.63 -6.06 13.61
C ALA A 19 -12.49 -7.22 14.14
N GLU A 20 -12.04 -8.47 13.99
CA GLU A 20 -12.74 -9.63 14.55
C GLU A 20 -12.77 -9.60 16.09
N LYS A 21 -11.68 -9.13 16.71
CA LYS A 21 -11.52 -9.14 18.16
C LYS A 21 -12.20 -7.96 18.87
N TYR A 22 -12.14 -6.76 18.29
CA TYR A 22 -12.57 -5.51 18.93
C TYR A 22 -13.71 -4.82 18.18
N GLY A 23 -13.91 -5.14 16.89
CA GLY A 23 -14.85 -4.49 15.98
C GLY A 23 -14.15 -3.53 15.02
N ASP A 24 -14.70 -3.38 13.81
CA ASP A 24 -14.14 -2.55 12.73
C ASP A 24 -13.93 -1.07 13.09
N THR A 25 -14.69 -0.57 14.08
CA THR A 25 -14.65 0.83 14.52
C THR A 25 -14.02 1.01 15.90
N ALA A 26 -13.36 -0.02 16.43
CA ALA A 26 -12.66 0.07 17.70
C ALA A 26 -11.39 0.93 17.57
N ASP A 27 -11.06 1.69 18.62
CA ASP A 27 -9.88 2.57 18.63
C ASP A 27 -8.58 1.78 18.44
N GLU A 28 -8.55 0.53 18.90
CA GLU A 28 -7.43 -0.41 18.78
C GLU A 28 -7.13 -0.79 17.31
N CYS A 29 -8.11 -0.71 16.42
CA CYS A 29 -7.91 -0.95 14.98
C CYS A 29 -7.25 0.24 14.27
N GLY A 30 -7.29 1.44 14.88
CA GLY A 30 -6.83 2.68 14.27
C GLY A 30 -5.35 2.66 13.88
N GLU A 31 -4.48 2.14 14.74
CA GLU A 31 -3.04 2.06 14.45
C GLU A 31 -2.75 1.08 13.31
N ALA A 32 -3.42 -0.08 13.29
CA ALA A 32 -3.26 -1.06 12.23
C ALA A 32 -3.74 -0.53 10.87
N PHE A 33 -4.91 0.13 10.82
CA PHE A 33 -5.40 0.76 9.60
C PHE A 33 -4.48 1.88 9.12
N PHE A 34 -3.94 2.69 10.03
CA PHE A 34 -2.98 3.74 9.68
C PHE A 34 -1.69 3.17 9.06
N LEU A 35 -1.12 2.11 9.66
CA LEU A 35 0.07 1.45 9.16
C LEU A 35 -0.19 0.75 7.81
N CYS A 36 -1.33 0.09 7.67
CA CYS A 36 -1.79 -0.48 6.40
C CYS A 36 -1.86 0.59 5.31
N GLY A 37 -2.52 1.72 5.59
CA GLY A 37 -2.62 2.85 4.66
C GLY A 37 -1.26 3.42 4.26
N LYS A 38 -0.32 3.57 5.20
CA LYS A 38 1.05 3.99 4.90
C LYS A 38 1.77 2.99 3.99
N SER A 39 1.63 1.70 4.24
CA SER A 39 2.27 0.66 3.41
C SER A 39 1.71 0.63 1.98
N LEU A 40 0.40 0.83 1.83
CA LEU A 40 -0.27 0.97 0.52
C LEU A 40 0.20 2.22 -0.23
N LEU A 41 0.37 3.34 0.47
CA LEU A 41 0.89 4.57 -0.14
C LEU A 41 2.31 4.37 -0.67
N GLU A 42 3.19 3.75 0.11
CA GLU A 42 4.56 3.48 -0.35
C GLU A 42 4.60 2.45 -1.48
N LEU A 43 3.69 1.46 -1.50
CA LEU A 43 3.52 0.57 -2.64
C LEU A 43 3.14 1.36 -3.90
N ALA A 44 2.14 2.23 -3.82
CA ALA A 44 1.70 3.06 -4.93
C ALA A 44 2.81 4.01 -5.43
N ARG A 45 3.64 4.56 -4.53
CA ARG A 45 4.79 5.40 -4.91
C ARG A 45 5.86 4.61 -5.63
N MET A 46 6.11 3.38 -5.18
CA MET A 46 7.05 2.47 -5.82
C MET A 46 6.57 2.12 -7.23
N GLU A 47 5.29 1.81 -7.39
CA GLU A 47 4.66 1.58 -8.70
C GLU A 47 4.74 2.81 -9.60
N ASN A 48 4.44 4.01 -9.08
CA ASN A 48 4.50 5.25 -9.88
C ASN A 48 5.93 5.62 -10.30
N THR A 49 6.95 5.29 -9.49
CA THR A 49 8.35 5.48 -9.87
C THR A 49 8.76 4.51 -10.99
N VAL A 50 8.29 3.26 -10.92
CA VAL A 50 8.53 2.27 -11.98
C VAL A 50 7.76 2.63 -13.26
N LEU A 51 6.50 3.06 -13.15
CA LEU A 51 5.66 3.44 -14.28
C LEU A 51 6.18 4.72 -14.95
N GLY A 52 6.60 5.72 -14.16
CA GLY A 52 7.19 6.96 -14.67
C GLY A 52 8.47 6.71 -15.47
N ASN A 53 9.36 5.85 -14.96
CA ASN A 53 10.58 5.46 -15.68
C ASN A 53 10.29 4.59 -16.91
N ALA A 54 9.18 3.84 -16.94
CA ALA A 54 8.77 3.06 -18.12
C ALA A 54 8.21 3.94 -19.26
N LEU A 55 7.71 5.15 -18.94
CA LEU A 55 7.21 6.11 -19.93
C LEU A 55 8.32 6.98 -20.56
N GLU A 56 9.49 7.11 -19.93
CA GLU A 56 10.64 7.83 -20.50
C GLU A 56 11.22 7.19 -21.78
N GLY A 57 10.82 5.96 -22.11
CA GLY A 57 11.27 5.23 -23.30
C GLY A 57 10.34 5.34 -24.52
N VAL A 58 9.19 6.02 -24.42
CA VAL A 58 8.27 6.20 -25.55
C VAL A 58 8.63 7.52 -26.25
N PRO A 59 9.13 7.49 -27.50
CA PRO A 59 9.30 8.71 -28.27
C PRO A 59 7.93 9.39 -28.40
N GLU A 60 7.86 10.69 -28.14
CA GLU A 60 6.71 11.49 -28.55
C GLU A 60 6.57 11.36 -30.07
N GLU A 61 5.65 10.53 -30.55
CA GLU A 61 5.22 10.60 -31.94
C GLU A 61 4.50 11.94 -32.12
N TYR A 62 5.21 12.83 -32.81
CA TYR A 62 4.80 14.14 -33.28
C TYR A 62 3.37 14.12 -33.84
N PHE A 63 2.48 14.92 -33.25
CA PHE A 63 1.19 15.32 -33.82
C PHE A 63 1.36 16.56 -34.71
#